data_AF-A0A7Z0ME29-F1
#
_entry.id   AF-A0A7Z0ME29-F1
#
_cell.length_a   1.000
_cell.length_b   1.000
_cell.length_c   1.000
_cell.angle_alpha   90.00
_cell.angle_beta   90.00
_cell.angle_gamma   90.00
#
_symmetry.space_group_name_H-M   'P 1'
#
loop_
_entity.id
_entity.type
_entity.pdbx_description
1 polymer ?
#
loop_
_entity_poly.entity_id
_entity_poly.type
_entity_poly.pdbx_seq_one_letter_code
_entity_poly.pdbx_strand_id
1 'polypeptide(L)'
;MERDVVMREVGLRDGIQGVSDFMATEDKLRWIRAEAAADVAEIEVTSYVPPKLLPQFADSETVTRESLKVDSLTVTALVPNLKGAQRGFELGVHKLNFVMSVSETHNQKNVRRSREASLDEFRNIIAHADEIPADERPVICAGLATALGCSYEGRIELSEVVRWAAALLEAGAEELIIPDTVGYASPTLVTQVFRAVLAEAGPVPVAAHFHDTRGTGLANLAAALDTGVKLFDASLGGTGGCPFAPGASGNIVMEDAVYMLESMGVRTGIDIEKLIAVREVLREGLPNLRLDGAISRAGLPRGFSPATPLAA
;
A
#
# COMPACT_ATOMS: atom_id res chain seq x y z
N MET A 1 9.50 -10.72 15.71
CA MET A 1 10.77 -10.02 15.41
C MET A 1 10.62 -8.55 15.77
N GLU A 2 11.63 -7.89 16.33
CA GLU A 2 11.56 -6.46 16.63
C GLU A 2 11.64 -5.64 15.34
N ARG A 3 10.79 -4.62 15.19
CA ARG A 3 10.68 -3.77 13.99
C ARG A 3 10.61 -2.30 14.41
N ASP A 4 11.41 -1.46 13.77
CA ASP A 4 11.33 -0.01 13.92
C ASP A 4 10.28 0.59 12.98
N VAL A 5 10.14 -0.02 11.79
CA VAL A 5 9.17 0.32 10.75
C VAL A 5 8.56 -0.95 10.15
N VAL A 6 7.37 -0.83 9.57
CA VAL A 6 6.67 -1.89 8.86
C VAL A 6 6.63 -1.52 7.37
N MET A 7 7.24 -2.38 6.56
CA MET A 7 7.06 -2.36 5.11
C MET A 7 5.87 -3.24 4.74
N ARG A 8 4.94 -2.68 3.98
CA ARG A 8 3.69 -3.33 3.56
C ARG A 8 3.77 -3.59 2.07
N GLU A 9 3.60 -4.85 1.68
CA GLU A 9 3.58 -5.22 0.27
C GLU A 9 2.22 -4.88 -0.33
N VAL A 10 2.20 -4.14 -1.44
CA VAL A 10 0.98 -3.82 -2.18
C VAL A 10 0.91 -4.44 -3.57
N GLY A 11 1.89 -5.25 -3.97
CA GLY A 11 2.00 -5.76 -5.33
C GLY A 11 0.86 -6.65 -5.79
N LEU A 12 0.33 -7.49 -4.90
CA LEU A 12 -0.82 -8.35 -5.19
C LEU A 12 -2.12 -7.60 -5.45
N ARG A 13 -2.21 -6.34 -5.00
CA ARG A 13 -3.29 -5.42 -5.32
C ARG A 13 -2.81 -4.38 -6.31
N ASP A 14 -2.12 -3.34 -5.85
CA ASP A 14 -1.69 -2.21 -6.66
C ASP A 14 -0.79 -2.63 -7.83
N GLY A 15 0.18 -3.51 -7.54
CA GLY A 15 1.21 -3.90 -8.50
C GLY A 15 0.67 -4.58 -9.76
N ILE A 16 -0.31 -5.47 -9.58
CA ILE A 16 -0.87 -6.26 -10.68
C ILE A 16 -2.20 -5.72 -11.22
N GLN A 17 -2.81 -4.71 -10.58
CA GLN A 17 -4.11 -4.17 -10.98
C GLN A 17 -4.16 -3.74 -12.46
N GLY A 18 -3.08 -3.16 -12.97
CA GLY A 18 -2.97 -2.67 -14.34
C GLY A 18 -2.44 -3.69 -15.36
N VAL A 19 -2.14 -4.92 -14.93
CA VAL A 19 -1.56 -5.96 -15.78
C VAL A 19 -2.66 -6.64 -16.61
N SER A 20 -2.41 -6.82 -17.91
CA SER A 20 -3.40 -7.43 -18.81
C SER A 20 -3.53 -8.94 -18.64
N ASP A 21 -2.42 -9.61 -18.34
CA ASP A 21 -2.38 -11.06 -18.14
C ASP A 21 -2.88 -11.39 -16.73
N PHE A 22 -3.83 -12.33 -16.64
CA PHE A 22 -4.33 -12.79 -15.35
C PHE A 22 -3.28 -13.70 -14.69
N MET A 23 -2.68 -13.23 -13.59
CA MET A 23 -1.86 -14.08 -12.72
C MET A 23 -2.72 -15.18 -12.09
N ALA A 24 -2.35 -16.45 -12.29
CA ALA A 24 -3.11 -17.57 -11.76
C ALA A 24 -3.19 -17.51 -10.22
N THR A 25 -4.31 -17.97 -9.67
CA THR A 25 -4.56 -17.93 -8.22
C THR A 25 -3.45 -18.65 -7.45
N GLU A 26 -2.97 -19.81 -7.92
CA GLU A 26 -1.88 -20.52 -7.25
C GLU A 26 -0.57 -19.72 -7.23
N ASP A 27 -0.26 -18.97 -8.30
CA ASP A 27 0.93 -18.12 -8.33
C ASP A 27 0.80 -16.97 -7.31
N LYS A 28 -0.39 -16.37 -7.17
CA LYS A 28 -0.66 -15.37 -6.12
C LYS A 28 -0.44 -15.95 -4.73
N LEU A 29 -0.94 -17.15 -4.47
CA LEU A 29 -0.75 -17.82 -3.18
C LEU A 29 0.72 -18.19 -2.92
N ARG A 30 1.45 -18.59 -3.98
CA ARG A 30 2.89 -18.87 -3.90
C ARG A 30 3.67 -17.60 -3.57
N TRP A 31 3.28 -16.46 -4.13
CA TRP A 31 3.84 -15.15 -3.80
C TRP A 31 3.61 -14.79 -2.33
N ILE A 32 2.36 -14.83 -1.86
CA ILE A 32 2.00 -14.54 -0.45
C ILE A 32 2.81 -15.37 0.53
N ARG A 33 2.87 -16.70 0.32
CA ARG A 33 3.60 -17.60 1.21
C ARG A 33 5.11 -17.34 1.19
N ALA A 34 5.67 -17.01 0.03
CA ALA A 34 7.10 -16.75 -0.12
C ALA A 34 7.51 -15.43 0.58
N GLU A 35 6.68 -14.39 0.50
CA GLU A 35 6.93 -13.15 1.24
C GLU A 35 6.72 -13.28 2.74
N ALA A 36 5.68 -14.02 3.18
CA ALA A 36 5.51 -14.32 4.58
C ALA A 36 6.71 -15.10 5.14
N ALA A 37 7.31 -16.00 4.36
CA ALA A 37 8.55 -16.70 4.72
C ALA A 37 9.80 -15.80 4.72
N ALA A 38 9.74 -14.63 4.07
CA ALA A 38 10.71 -13.55 4.15
C ALA A 38 10.40 -12.54 5.28
N ASP A 39 9.45 -12.87 6.17
CA ASP A 39 9.02 -12.05 7.31
C ASP A 39 8.32 -10.71 6.93
N VAL A 40 7.79 -10.61 5.71
CA VAL A 40 6.83 -9.55 5.34
C VAL A 40 5.56 -9.74 6.17
N ALA A 41 5.25 -8.75 7.02
CA ALA A 41 4.22 -8.88 8.04
C ALA A 41 2.83 -8.46 7.57
N GLU A 42 2.73 -7.65 6.51
CA GLU A 42 1.47 -7.09 6.01
C GLU A 42 1.48 -7.06 4.49
N ILE A 43 0.46 -7.67 3.88
CA ILE A 43 0.30 -7.75 2.42
C ILE A 43 -1.13 -7.34 2.07
N GLU A 44 -1.26 -6.41 1.12
CA GLU A 44 -2.52 -6.08 0.47
C GLU A 44 -2.81 -7.10 -0.64
N VAL A 45 -3.54 -8.16 -0.27
CA VAL A 45 -3.63 -9.37 -1.10
C VAL A 45 -4.61 -9.24 -2.26
N THR A 46 -5.57 -8.31 -2.18
CA THR A 46 -6.62 -8.17 -3.19
C THR A 46 -7.41 -6.86 -3.10
N SER A 47 -8.37 -6.70 -4.00
CA SER A 47 -9.36 -5.62 -4.00
C SER A 47 -10.76 -6.19 -4.21
N TYR A 48 -11.74 -5.76 -3.41
CA TYR A 48 -13.15 -6.16 -3.55
C TYR A 48 -13.91 -5.26 -4.53
N VAL A 49 -13.26 -4.96 -5.66
CA VAL A 49 -13.85 -4.29 -6.81
C VAL A 49 -14.65 -5.30 -7.66
N PRO A 50 -15.67 -4.85 -8.40
CA PRO A 50 -16.36 -5.71 -9.35
C PRO A 50 -15.38 -6.34 -10.37
N PRO A 51 -15.37 -7.68 -10.56
CA PRO A 51 -14.45 -8.35 -11.49
C PRO A 51 -14.60 -7.87 -12.94
N LYS A 52 -15.78 -7.36 -13.31
CA LYS A 52 -16.01 -6.75 -14.62
C LYS A 52 -15.15 -5.48 -14.86
N LEU A 53 -14.81 -4.76 -13.79
CA LEU A 53 -13.98 -3.56 -13.87
C LEU A 53 -12.50 -3.92 -13.80
N LEU A 54 -12.13 -4.86 -12.93
CA LEU A 54 -10.76 -5.31 -12.71
C LEU A 54 -10.73 -6.84 -12.62
N PRO A 55 -10.58 -7.55 -13.76
CA PRO A 55 -10.60 -9.01 -13.81
C PRO A 55 -9.49 -9.67 -12.99
N GLN A 56 -8.41 -8.95 -12.74
CA GLN A 56 -7.27 -9.41 -11.94
C GLN A 56 -7.68 -9.88 -10.53
N PHE A 57 -8.80 -9.40 -9.99
CA PHE A 57 -9.29 -9.73 -8.65
C PHE A 57 -10.55 -10.62 -8.64
N ALA A 58 -10.83 -11.30 -9.75
CA ALA A 58 -11.96 -12.23 -9.84
C ALA A 58 -11.89 -13.38 -8.82
N ASP A 59 -10.69 -13.70 -8.32
CA ASP A 59 -10.39 -14.75 -7.35
C ASP A 59 -10.17 -14.23 -5.91
N SER A 60 -10.58 -12.98 -5.63
CA SER A 60 -10.37 -12.30 -4.35
C SER A 60 -10.81 -13.10 -3.11
N GLU A 61 -11.93 -13.83 -3.18
CA GLU A 61 -12.37 -14.67 -2.07
C GLU A 61 -11.38 -15.79 -1.75
N THR A 62 -10.96 -16.55 -2.77
CA THR A 62 -10.02 -17.65 -2.60
C THR A 62 -8.68 -17.14 -2.07
N VAL A 63 -8.16 -16.06 -2.67
CA VAL A 63 -6.91 -15.43 -2.24
C VAL A 63 -6.98 -15.00 -0.78
N THR A 64 -8.08 -14.34 -0.38
CA THR A 64 -8.26 -13.89 1.01
C THR A 64 -8.30 -15.06 1.99
N ARG A 65 -9.14 -16.08 1.72
CA ARG A 65 -9.31 -17.22 2.62
C ARG A 65 -8.03 -18.02 2.82
N GLU A 66 -7.23 -18.20 1.76
CA GLU A 66 -5.95 -18.90 1.88
C GLU A 66 -4.88 -18.03 2.55
N SER A 67 -4.91 -16.71 2.35
CA SER A 67 -3.99 -15.78 3.02
C SER A 67 -4.21 -15.73 4.53
N LEU A 68 -5.47 -15.80 4.98
CA LEU A 68 -5.83 -15.82 6.41
C LEU A 68 -5.35 -17.08 7.15
N LYS A 69 -4.89 -18.11 6.43
CA LYS A 69 -4.28 -19.31 7.03
C LYS A 69 -2.77 -19.14 7.30
N VAL A 70 -2.20 -18.00 6.95
CA VAL A 70 -0.78 -17.69 7.17
C VAL A 70 -0.67 -16.89 8.47
N ASP A 71 -0.39 -17.58 9.58
CA ASP A 71 -0.44 -17.01 10.94
C ASP A 71 0.44 -15.76 11.14
N SER A 72 1.53 -15.62 10.38
CA SER A 72 2.45 -14.49 10.48
C SER A 72 2.01 -13.24 9.72
N LEU A 73 0.88 -13.29 9.01
CA LEU A 73 0.50 -12.30 8.01
C LEU A 73 -0.74 -11.49 8.40
N THR A 74 -0.59 -10.17 8.40
CA THR A 74 -1.71 -9.23 8.36
C THR A 74 -2.22 -9.12 6.93
N VAL A 75 -3.32 -9.81 6.66
CA VAL A 75 -4.06 -9.75 5.39
C VAL A 75 -4.86 -8.45 5.28
N THR A 76 -4.56 -7.63 4.27
CA THR A 76 -5.31 -6.39 3.97
C THR A 76 -5.93 -6.43 2.58
N ALA A 77 -7.00 -5.67 2.36
CA ALA A 77 -7.65 -5.59 1.06
C ALA A 77 -8.24 -4.19 0.78
N LEU A 78 -8.22 -3.79 -0.49
CA LEU A 78 -8.79 -2.52 -0.93
C LEU A 78 -10.32 -2.63 -1.09
N VAL A 79 -11.04 -1.61 -0.63
CA VAL A 79 -12.50 -1.48 -0.77
C VAL A 79 -12.92 -0.14 -1.37
N PRO A 80 -13.65 -0.14 -2.51
CA PRO A 80 -14.11 1.11 -3.10
C PRO A 80 -15.43 1.62 -2.50
N ASN A 81 -16.18 0.79 -1.78
CA ASN A 81 -17.52 1.08 -1.28
C ASN A 81 -17.95 0.08 -0.19
N LEU A 82 -19.12 0.33 0.43
CA LEU A 82 -19.72 -0.47 1.48
C LEU A 82 -19.92 -1.93 1.04
N LYS A 83 -20.34 -2.18 -0.20
CA LYS A 83 -20.52 -3.55 -0.69
C LYS A 83 -19.20 -4.33 -0.71
N GLY A 84 -18.10 -3.68 -1.08
CA GLY A 84 -16.76 -4.26 -0.98
C GLY A 84 -16.35 -4.47 0.48
N ALA A 85 -16.65 -3.51 1.36
CA ALA A 85 -16.35 -3.63 2.79
C ALA A 85 -17.10 -4.79 3.46
N GLN A 86 -18.39 -4.93 3.18
CA GLN A 86 -19.22 -6.07 3.59
C GLN A 86 -18.58 -7.40 3.21
N ARG A 87 -18.02 -7.48 2.00
CA ARG A 87 -17.31 -8.68 1.57
C ARG A 87 -16.06 -8.94 2.41
N GLY A 88 -15.30 -7.91 2.73
CA GLY A 88 -14.15 -8.01 3.63
C GLY A 88 -14.54 -8.47 5.04
N PHE A 89 -15.62 -7.91 5.59
CA PHE A 89 -16.17 -8.31 6.88
C PHE A 89 -16.57 -9.79 6.90
N GLU A 90 -17.33 -10.24 5.90
CA GLU A 90 -17.75 -11.65 5.76
C GLU A 90 -16.57 -12.64 5.67
N LEU A 91 -15.45 -12.19 5.10
CA LEU A 91 -14.26 -13.02 4.91
C LEU A 91 -13.32 -13.00 6.12
N GLY A 92 -13.46 -12.06 7.05
CA GLY A 92 -12.58 -11.91 8.21
C GLY A 92 -11.19 -11.36 7.85
N VAL A 93 -11.10 -10.44 6.88
CA VAL A 93 -9.84 -9.73 6.59
C VAL A 93 -9.37 -8.96 7.83
N HIS A 94 -8.06 -8.72 7.99
CA HIS A 94 -7.56 -8.00 9.18
C HIS A 94 -7.65 -6.48 9.03
N LYS A 95 -7.45 -5.96 7.81
CA LYS A 95 -7.61 -4.53 7.51
C LYS A 95 -8.31 -4.27 6.19
N LEU A 96 -9.04 -3.17 6.13
CA LEU A 96 -9.70 -2.68 4.92
C LEU A 96 -9.20 -1.28 4.54
N ASN A 97 -8.70 -1.15 3.31
CA ASN A 97 -8.22 0.11 2.77
C ASN A 97 -9.30 0.77 1.92
N PHE A 98 -10.01 1.75 2.49
CA PHE A 98 -10.86 2.66 1.71
C PHE A 98 -10.02 3.76 1.09
N VAL A 99 -10.33 4.16 -0.15
CA VAL A 99 -9.59 5.23 -0.83
C VAL A 99 -10.53 6.29 -1.39
N MET A 100 -10.26 7.55 -1.06
CA MET A 100 -10.78 8.72 -1.73
C MET A 100 -9.63 9.64 -2.18
N SER A 101 -9.92 10.61 -3.03
CA SER A 101 -8.92 11.56 -3.52
C SER A 101 -9.11 12.94 -2.92
N VAL A 102 -8.02 13.64 -2.59
CA VAL A 102 -8.07 15.05 -2.17
C VAL A 102 -8.53 15.95 -3.32
N SER A 103 -8.09 15.64 -4.54
CA SER A 103 -8.55 16.30 -5.77
C SER A 103 -9.98 15.92 -6.14
N GLU A 104 -10.85 16.91 -6.35
CA GLU A 104 -12.25 16.68 -6.76
C GLU A 104 -12.32 16.03 -8.13
N THR A 105 -11.58 16.56 -9.11
CA THR A 105 -11.57 16.02 -10.49
C THR A 105 -11.08 14.58 -10.52
N HIS A 106 -10.04 14.27 -9.75
CA HIS A 106 -9.55 12.89 -9.66
C HIS A 106 -10.59 11.98 -9.00
N ASN A 107 -11.19 12.42 -7.89
CA ASN A 107 -12.20 11.62 -7.18
C ASN A 107 -13.40 11.29 -8.07
N GLN A 108 -13.93 12.30 -8.78
CA GLN A 108 -15.05 12.13 -9.70
C GLN A 108 -14.71 11.18 -10.85
N LYS A 109 -13.48 11.20 -11.37
CA LYS A 109 -13.06 10.30 -12.46
C LYS A 109 -12.76 8.88 -11.98
N ASN A 110 -12.16 8.75 -10.81
CA ASN A 110 -11.71 7.46 -10.27
C ASN A 110 -12.86 6.65 -9.67
N VAL A 111 -13.68 7.29 -8.83
CA VAL A 111 -14.75 6.62 -8.07
C VAL A 111 -16.17 7.10 -8.43
N ARG A 112 -16.31 8.00 -9.41
CA ARG A 112 -17.61 8.46 -9.96
C ARG A 112 -18.52 9.16 -8.95
N ARG A 113 -17.93 9.86 -7.98
CA ARG A 113 -18.65 10.64 -6.96
C ARG A 113 -17.79 11.80 -6.45
N SER A 114 -18.44 12.78 -5.82
CA SER A 114 -17.73 13.87 -5.16
C SER A 114 -16.95 13.39 -3.93
N ARG A 115 -16.10 14.26 -3.39
CA ARG A 115 -15.36 13.99 -2.17
C ARG A 115 -16.28 13.80 -0.97
N GLU A 116 -17.31 14.64 -0.84
CA GLU A 116 -18.32 14.55 0.22
C GLU A 116 -19.08 13.21 0.16
N ALA A 117 -19.51 12.81 -1.04
CA ALA A 117 -20.17 11.52 -1.23
C ALA A 117 -19.23 10.33 -0.95
N SER A 118 -17.92 10.49 -1.09
CA SER A 118 -16.94 9.45 -0.70
C SER A 118 -16.77 9.39 0.81
N LEU A 119 -16.77 10.53 1.49
CA LEU A 119 -16.76 10.59 2.95
C LEU A 119 -18.05 10.00 3.53
N ASP A 120 -19.21 10.25 2.92
CA ASP A 120 -20.46 9.63 3.35
C ASP A 120 -20.46 8.11 3.14
N GLU A 121 -19.89 7.62 2.05
CA GLU A 121 -19.66 6.18 1.88
C GLU A 121 -18.77 5.61 2.99
N PHE A 122 -17.69 6.31 3.33
CA PHE A 122 -16.79 5.89 4.40
C PHE A 122 -17.50 5.83 5.75
N ARG A 123 -18.34 6.82 6.07
CA ARG A 123 -19.19 6.80 7.28
C ARG A 123 -20.12 5.60 7.30
N ASN A 124 -20.68 5.20 6.15
CA ASN A 124 -21.51 4.00 6.07
C ASN A 124 -20.70 2.72 6.33
N ILE A 125 -19.44 2.67 5.89
CA ILE A 125 -18.53 1.54 6.20
C ILE A 125 -18.26 1.47 7.70
N ILE A 126 -17.93 2.61 8.33
CA ILE A 126 -17.70 2.67 9.78
C ILE A 126 -18.94 2.27 10.56
N ALA A 127 -20.11 2.81 10.21
CA ALA A 127 -21.37 2.47 10.86
C ALA A 127 -21.68 0.96 10.79
N HIS A 128 -21.39 0.32 9.66
CA HIS A 128 -21.56 -1.13 9.55
C HIS A 128 -20.47 -1.91 10.29
N ALA A 129 -19.24 -1.41 10.32
CA ALA A 129 -18.15 -2.02 11.09
C ALA A 129 -18.44 -2.00 12.60
N ASP A 130 -19.11 -0.95 13.10
CA ASP A 130 -19.52 -0.83 14.51
C ASP A 130 -20.63 -1.82 14.93
N GLU A 131 -21.29 -2.47 13.97
CA GLU A 131 -22.24 -3.57 14.23
C GLU A 131 -21.53 -4.92 14.47
N ILE A 132 -20.24 -5.01 14.17
CA ILE A 132 -19.41 -6.23 14.28
C ILE A 132 -18.73 -6.25 15.66
N PRO A 133 -18.65 -7.41 16.35
CA PRO A 133 -17.88 -7.54 17.58
C PRO A 133 -16.44 -7.03 17.41
N ALA A 134 -15.94 -6.27 18.40
CA ALA A 134 -14.66 -5.59 18.29
C ALA A 134 -13.45 -6.53 18.05
N ASP A 135 -13.55 -7.79 18.50
CA ASP A 135 -12.56 -8.85 18.29
C ASP A 135 -12.63 -9.53 16.91
N GLU A 136 -13.72 -9.32 16.17
CA GLU A 136 -13.93 -9.84 14.81
C GLU A 136 -13.85 -8.74 13.74
N ARG A 137 -13.82 -7.46 14.15
CA ARG A 137 -13.84 -6.30 13.26
C ARG A 137 -12.46 -6.01 12.67
N PRO A 138 -12.31 -5.84 11.33
CA PRO A 138 -11.07 -5.37 10.75
C PRO A 138 -10.77 -3.92 11.15
N VAL A 139 -9.48 -3.56 11.10
CA VAL A 139 -9.06 -2.16 11.13
C VAL A 139 -9.52 -1.46 9.86
N ILE A 140 -10.17 -0.31 10.00
CA ILE A 140 -10.64 0.48 8.85
C ILE A 140 -9.65 1.60 8.54
N CYS A 141 -8.90 1.43 7.45
CA CYS A 141 -7.92 2.40 6.97
C CYS A 141 -8.54 3.32 5.91
N ALA A 142 -8.06 4.57 5.85
CA ALA A 142 -8.52 5.55 4.87
C ALA A 142 -7.36 6.23 4.13
N GLY A 143 -7.33 6.06 2.81
CA GLY A 143 -6.34 6.61 1.90
C GLY A 143 -6.79 7.92 1.24
N LEU A 144 -5.88 8.90 1.21
CA LEU A 144 -6.07 10.21 0.57
C LEU A 144 -5.25 10.31 -0.71
N ALA A 145 -5.67 9.62 -1.77
CA ALA A 145 -5.02 9.70 -3.08
C ALA A 145 -4.86 11.16 -3.54
N THR A 146 -3.83 11.42 -4.34
CA THR A 146 -3.44 12.75 -4.84
C THR A 146 -3.03 13.76 -3.76
N ALA A 147 -2.85 13.36 -2.49
CA ALA A 147 -2.43 14.27 -1.41
C ALA A 147 -1.10 15.00 -1.71
N LEU A 148 -0.23 14.39 -2.51
CA LEU A 148 1.07 14.94 -2.88
C LEU A 148 1.13 15.48 -4.32
N GLY A 149 -0.03 15.60 -4.97
CA GLY A 149 -0.16 16.09 -6.34
C GLY A 149 -1.20 15.31 -7.15
N CYS A 150 -1.80 15.99 -8.12
CA CYS A 150 -2.84 15.43 -9.00
C CYS A 150 -2.46 15.61 -10.48
N SER A 151 -2.70 14.58 -11.29
CA SER A 151 -2.50 14.63 -12.75
C SER A 151 -3.49 15.56 -13.47
N TYR A 152 -4.64 15.86 -12.86
CA TYR A 152 -5.67 16.74 -13.42
C TYR A 152 -5.58 18.18 -12.91
N GLU A 153 -5.39 18.35 -11.60
CA GLU A 153 -5.44 19.67 -10.94
C GLU A 153 -4.04 20.21 -10.60
N GLY A 154 -3.00 19.40 -10.74
CA GLY A 154 -1.64 19.78 -10.43
C GLY A 154 -1.39 19.80 -8.92
N ARG A 155 -0.99 20.96 -8.40
CA ARG A 155 -0.66 21.12 -6.98
C ARG A 155 -1.94 21.00 -6.13
N ILE A 156 -1.84 20.21 -5.07
CA ILE A 156 -2.85 20.13 -4.02
C ILE A 156 -2.37 20.93 -2.82
N GLU A 157 -3.22 21.81 -2.30
CA GLU A 157 -2.89 22.65 -1.17
C GLU A 157 -2.87 21.82 0.13
N LEU A 158 -1.87 22.09 0.98
CA LEU A 158 -1.66 21.39 2.25
C LEU A 158 -2.92 21.43 3.13
N SER A 159 -3.62 22.57 3.15
CA SER A 159 -4.86 22.74 3.91
C SER A 159 -5.97 21.80 3.48
N GLU A 160 -6.06 21.45 2.19
CA GLU A 160 -7.05 20.47 1.71
C GLU A 160 -6.68 19.06 2.15
N VAL A 161 -5.39 18.70 2.12
CA VAL A 161 -4.93 17.38 2.63
C VAL A 161 -5.28 17.24 4.11
N VAL A 162 -4.95 18.23 4.94
CA VAL A 162 -5.24 18.22 6.38
C VAL A 162 -6.75 18.19 6.63
N ARG A 163 -7.54 18.99 5.89
CA ARG A 163 -9.00 19.02 6.02
C ARG A 163 -9.62 17.64 5.78
N TRP A 164 -9.22 16.94 4.72
CA TRP A 164 -9.79 15.62 4.42
C TRP A 164 -9.23 14.52 5.32
N ALA A 165 -8.00 14.66 5.83
CA ALA A 165 -7.47 13.79 6.88
C ALA A 165 -8.29 13.92 8.17
N ALA A 166 -8.53 15.15 8.64
CA ALA A 166 -9.37 15.42 9.80
C ALA A 166 -10.78 14.84 9.62
N ALA A 167 -11.39 15.05 8.45
CA ALA A 167 -12.73 14.54 8.17
C ALA A 167 -12.83 13.00 8.20
N LEU A 168 -11.79 12.29 7.74
CA LEU A 168 -11.73 10.82 7.80
C LEU A 168 -11.49 10.32 9.24
N LEU A 169 -10.63 11.00 10.00
CA LEU A 169 -10.39 10.72 11.41
C LEU A 169 -11.68 10.91 12.23
N GLU A 170 -12.36 12.04 12.06
CA GLU A 170 -13.67 12.32 12.68
C GLU A 170 -14.74 11.28 12.29
N ALA A 171 -14.65 10.74 11.08
CA ALA A 171 -15.55 9.69 10.61
C ALA A 171 -15.23 8.30 11.18
N GLY A 172 -14.07 8.10 11.82
CA GLY A 172 -13.68 6.85 12.48
C GLY A 172 -12.52 6.09 11.83
N ALA A 173 -11.71 6.72 10.97
CA ALA A 173 -10.51 6.07 10.42
C ALA A 173 -9.53 5.67 11.53
N GLU A 174 -9.12 4.40 11.53
CA GLU A 174 -8.18 3.83 12.51
C GLU A 174 -6.73 3.85 12.01
N GLU A 175 -6.53 4.17 10.73
CA GLU A 175 -5.23 4.37 10.08
C GLU A 175 -5.43 5.28 8.86
N LEU A 176 -4.51 6.21 8.62
CA LEU A 176 -4.49 7.02 7.40
C LEU A 176 -3.39 6.56 6.45
N ILE A 177 -3.64 6.64 5.14
CA ILE A 177 -2.64 6.36 4.11
C ILE A 177 -2.50 7.60 3.23
N ILE A 178 -1.29 8.13 3.09
CA ILE A 178 -0.97 9.32 2.29
C ILE A 178 -0.19 8.89 1.04
N PRO A 179 -0.85 8.77 -0.13
CA PRO A 179 -0.23 8.30 -1.36
C PRO A 179 0.25 9.45 -2.25
N ASP A 180 1.46 9.32 -2.77
CA ASP A 180 1.92 10.01 -3.98
C ASP A 180 1.49 9.22 -5.22
N THR A 181 0.20 9.28 -5.52
CA THR A 181 -0.49 8.48 -6.57
C THR A 181 0.18 8.53 -7.94
N VAL A 182 0.90 9.61 -8.23
CA VAL A 182 1.47 9.87 -9.56
C VAL A 182 3.00 10.04 -9.53
N GLY A 183 3.64 9.93 -8.37
CA GLY A 183 5.09 10.15 -8.21
C GLY A 183 5.49 11.59 -8.50
N TYR A 184 4.77 12.57 -7.95
CA TYR A 184 5.01 14.02 -8.12
C TYR A 184 5.78 14.62 -6.95
N ALA A 185 5.80 13.94 -5.80
CA ALA A 185 6.27 14.49 -4.56
C ALA A 185 7.79 14.71 -4.57
N SER A 186 8.20 15.73 -3.80
CA SER A 186 9.59 15.97 -3.43
C SER A 186 9.75 15.82 -1.92
N PRO A 187 10.97 15.55 -1.43
CA PRO A 187 11.25 15.39 0.01
C PRO A 187 10.73 16.55 0.87
N THR A 188 10.83 17.78 0.37
CA THR A 188 10.32 18.98 1.06
C THR A 188 8.81 18.95 1.22
N LEU A 189 8.07 18.61 0.15
CA LEU A 189 6.61 18.51 0.20
C LEU A 189 6.17 17.37 1.13
N VAL A 190 6.83 16.22 1.04
CA VAL A 190 6.58 15.07 1.92
C VAL A 190 6.74 15.48 3.38
N THR A 191 7.86 16.12 3.73
CA THR A 191 8.11 16.58 5.11
C THR A 191 7.01 17.52 5.61
N GLN A 192 6.55 18.45 4.76
CA GLN A 192 5.48 19.39 5.12
C GLN A 192 4.14 18.70 5.35
N VAL A 193 3.74 17.82 4.41
CA VAL A 193 2.46 17.11 4.47
C VAL A 193 2.42 16.14 5.65
N PHE A 194 3.43 15.28 5.81
CA PHE A 194 3.42 14.30 6.89
C PHE A 194 3.49 14.93 8.28
N ARG A 195 4.25 16.02 8.47
CA ARG A 195 4.23 16.75 9.76
C ARG A 195 2.84 17.28 10.09
N ALA A 196 2.14 17.85 9.11
CA ALA A 196 0.80 18.40 9.33
C ALA A 196 -0.23 17.28 9.58
N VAL A 197 -0.20 16.21 8.78
CA VAL A 197 -1.11 15.07 8.94
C VAL A 197 -0.86 14.32 10.24
N LEU A 198 0.39 14.09 10.64
CA LEU A 198 0.72 13.45 11.93
C LEU A 198 0.26 14.30 13.11
N ALA A 199 0.37 15.63 13.01
CA ALA A 199 -0.15 16.54 14.04
C ALA A 199 -1.67 16.45 14.18
N GLU A 200 -2.39 16.29 13.07
CA GLU A 200 -3.85 16.09 13.06
C GLU A 200 -4.25 14.69 13.55
N ALA A 201 -3.54 13.65 13.12
CA ALA A 201 -3.83 12.26 13.43
C ALA A 201 -3.59 11.89 14.90
N GLY A 202 -2.68 12.60 15.58
CA GLY A 202 -2.32 12.31 16.96
C GLY A 202 -1.80 10.87 17.11
N PRO A 203 -2.49 9.99 17.87
CA PRO A 203 -2.09 8.59 18.02
C PRO A 203 -2.47 7.69 16.85
N VAL A 204 -3.35 8.13 15.94
CA VAL A 204 -3.77 7.32 14.79
C VAL A 204 -2.59 7.12 13.84
N PRO A 205 -2.23 5.87 13.47
CA PRO A 205 -1.11 5.62 12.58
C PRO A 205 -1.32 6.25 11.20
N VAL A 206 -0.23 6.79 10.65
CA VAL A 206 -0.18 7.35 9.30
C VAL A 206 0.85 6.57 8.50
N ALA A 207 0.43 6.04 7.36
CA ALA A 207 1.27 5.32 6.42
C ALA A 207 1.59 6.15 5.18
N ALA A 208 2.77 5.90 4.63
CA ALA A 208 3.26 6.56 3.43
C ALA A 208 3.28 5.61 2.25
N HIS A 209 2.76 6.07 1.11
CA HIS A 209 2.74 5.31 -0.12
C HIS A 209 3.35 6.15 -1.24
N PHE A 210 4.43 5.69 -1.86
CA PHE A 210 5.13 6.46 -2.87
C PHE A 210 5.25 5.68 -4.18
N HIS A 211 4.91 6.35 -5.28
CA HIS A 211 5.33 5.92 -6.59
C HIS A 211 6.70 6.52 -6.94
N ASP A 212 7.49 5.80 -7.71
CA ASP A 212 8.83 6.23 -8.13
C ASP A 212 8.87 6.80 -9.55
N THR A 213 7.72 7.26 -10.08
CA THR A 213 7.53 7.79 -11.45
C THR A 213 8.63 8.75 -11.91
N ARG A 214 9.19 9.55 -10.99
CA ARG A 214 10.19 10.58 -11.25
C ARG A 214 11.52 10.36 -10.51
N GLY A 215 11.75 9.15 -9.99
CA GLY A 215 12.98 8.80 -9.28
C GLY A 215 13.14 9.47 -7.93
N THR A 216 12.04 9.88 -7.28
CA THR A 216 12.05 10.54 -5.97
C THR A 216 11.51 9.64 -4.85
N GLY A 217 11.04 8.43 -5.14
CA GLY A 217 10.29 7.59 -4.21
C GLY A 217 11.07 7.20 -2.95
N LEU A 218 12.31 6.72 -3.09
CA LEU A 218 13.14 6.40 -1.92
C LEU A 218 13.56 7.65 -1.12
N ALA A 219 13.81 8.77 -1.80
CA ALA A 219 14.10 10.04 -1.13
C ALA A 219 12.87 10.56 -0.35
N ASN A 220 11.68 10.33 -0.88
CA ASN A 220 10.41 10.64 -0.23
C ASN A 220 10.15 9.71 0.96
N LEU A 221 10.48 8.41 0.85
CA LEU A 221 10.45 7.49 1.99
C LEU A 221 11.33 8.00 3.13
N ALA A 222 12.59 8.35 2.86
CA ALA A 222 13.49 8.89 3.88
C ALA A 222 12.95 10.19 4.51
N ALA A 223 12.38 11.09 3.70
CA ALA A 223 11.78 12.31 4.20
C ALA A 223 10.57 12.05 5.11
N ALA A 224 9.72 11.07 4.79
CA ALA A 224 8.59 10.67 5.64
C ALA A 224 9.08 9.99 6.94
N LEU A 225 10.11 9.14 6.86
CA LEU A 225 10.75 8.53 8.03
C LEU A 225 11.23 9.59 9.03
N ASP A 226 11.87 10.67 8.55
CA ASP A 226 12.34 11.78 9.39
C ASP A 226 11.21 12.57 10.07
N THR A 227 9.95 12.39 9.66
CA THR A 227 8.78 12.96 10.35
C THR A 227 8.22 12.07 11.44
N GLY A 228 8.68 10.82 11.54
CA GLY A 228 8.20 9.83 12.51
C GLY A 228 7.22 8.80 11.93
N VAL A 229 7.02 8.76 10.61
CA VAL A 229 6.23 7.71 9.94
C VAL A 229 6.90 6.35 10.14
N LYS A 230 6.08 5.33 10.41
CA LYS A 230 6.56 3.95 10.64
C LYS A 230 5.94 2.91 9.71
N LEU A 231 4.98 3.29 8.87
CA LEU A 231 4.28 2.39 7.96
C LEU A 231 4.55 2.85 6.53
N PHE A 232 5.07 1.96 5.68
CA PHE A 232 5.45 2.30 4.31
C PHE A 232 4.95 1.24 3.33
N ASP A 233 4.27 1.67 2.27
CA ASP A 233 3.90 0.80 1.15
C ASP A 233 5.03 0.72 0.14
N ALA A 234 5.28 -0.49 -0.33
CA ALA A 234 6.13 -0.76 -1.48
C ALA A 234 5.63 -1.99 -2.23
N SER A 235 6.18 -2.21 -3.41
CA SER A 235 5.81 -3.35 -4.25
C SER A 235 7.03 -4.14 -4.66
N LEU A 236 6.97 -5.47 -4.58
CA LEU A 236 8.05 -6.34 -5.02
C LEU A 236 8.39 -6.03 -6.49
N GLY A 237 9.65 -5.69 -6.72
CA GLY A 237 10.14 -5.27 -8.04
C GLY A 237 9.50 -4.00 -8.61
N GLY A 238 8.92 -3.14 -7.76
CA GLY A 238 8.38 -1.84 -8.17
C GLY A 238 7.18 -1.96 -9.10
N THR A 239 6.45 -3.07 -9.02
CA THR A 239 5.27 -3.31 -9.85
C THR A 239 4.18 -2.27 -9.58
N GLY A 240 3.29 -2.08 -10.56
CA GLY A 240 2.22 -1.10 -10.52
C GLY A 240 2.46 0.04 -11.50
N GLY A 241 1.78 1.17 -11.28
CA GLY A 241 1.81 2.31 -12.17
C GLY A 241 0.68 2.29 -13.19
N CYS A 242 0.49 3.43 -13.85
CA CYS A 242 -0.64 3.64 -14.74
C CYS A 242 -0.34 3.07 -16.14
N PRO A 243 -1.09 2.07 -16.65
CA PRO A 243 -0.90 1.57 -18.01
C PRO A 243 -1.16 2.64 -19.09
N PHE A 244 -1.81 3.75 -18.72
CA PHE A 244 -2.09 4.89 -19.61
C PHE A 244 -1.01 5.98 -19.57
N ALA A 245 0.06 5.83 -18.78
CA ALA A 245 1.17 6.79 -18.71
C ALA A 245 2.49 6.11 -19.16
N PRO A 246 2.83 6.18 -20.46
CA PRO A 246 4.08 5.62 -20.98
C PRO A 246 5.29 6.18 -20.22
N GLY A 247 6.06 5.29 -19.56
CA GLY A 247 7.26 5.64 -18.81
C GLY A 247 7.05 5.99 -17.33
N ALA A 248 5.81 5.92 -16.82
CA ALA A 248 5.58 5.99 -15.38
C ALA A 248 6.00 4.69 -14.71
N SER A 249 7.04 4.72 -13.85
CA SER A 249 7.26 3.66 -12.86
C SER A 249 6.09 3.58 -11.88
N GLY A 250 5.89 2.41 -11.31
CA GLY A 250 4.86 2.14 -10.31
C GLY A 250 5.29 2.56 -8.91
N ASN A 251 4.97 1.68 -7.96
CA ASN A 251 5.37 1.81 -6.56
C ASN A 251 6.89 1.86 -6.41
N ILE A 252 7.38 2.38 -5.28
CA ILE A 252 8.77 2.13 -4.88
C ILE A 252 9.03 0.61 -4.79
N VAL A 253 10.25 0.23 -5.12
CA VAL A 253 10.69 -1.16 -5.11
C VAL A 253 10.86 -1.62 -3.67
N MET A 254 10.13 -2.66 -3.25
CA MET A 254 10.13 -3.20 -1.89
C MET A 254 11.53 -3.57 -1.41
N GLU A 255 12.28 -4.35 -2.19
CA GLU A 255 13.62 -4.78 -1.81
C GLU A 255 14.66 -3.64 -1.78
N ASP A 256 14.51 -2.61 -2.61
CA ASP A 256 15.40 -1.43 -2.57
C ASP A 256 15.08 -0.58 -1.32
N ALA A 257 13.81 -0.46 -0.95
CA ALA A 257 13.37 0.24 0.26
C ALA A 257 13.83 -0.48 1.54
N VAL A 258 13.66 -1.82 1.59
CA VAL A 258 14.18 -2.65 2.68
C VAL A 258 15.69 -2.48 2.81
N TYR A 259 16.43 -2.61 1.70
CA TYR A 259 17.88 -2.41 1.72
C TYR A 259 18.27 -1.03 2.27
N MET A 260 17.60 0.04 1.81
CA MET A 260 17.89 1.39 2.25
C MET A 260 17.68 1.56 3.76
N LEU A 261 16.53 1.11 4.27
CA LEU A 261 16.18 1.20 5.69
C LEU A 261 17.15 0.40 6.56
N GLU A 262 17.43 -0.84 6.19
CA GLU A 262 18.37 -1.70 6.91
C GLU A 262 19.79 -1.10 6.90
N SER A 263 20.21 -0.53 5.76
CA SER A 263 21.51 0.17 5.65
C SER A 263 21.59 1.45 6.49
N MET A 264 20.44 2.08 6.75
CA MET A 264 20.32 3.24 7.64
C MET A 264 20.30 2.85 9.13
N GLY A 265 20.32 1.55 9.45
CA GLY A 265 20.20 1.08 10.83
C GLY A 265 18.76 0.95 11.32
N VAL A 266 17.77 0.98 10.42
CA VAL A 266 16.34 0.91 10.73
C VAL A 266 15.84 -0.51 10.47
N ARG A 267 15.33 -1.18 11.51
CA ARG A 267 14.92 -2.58 11.43
C ARG A 267 13.56 -2.72 10.77
N THR A 268 13.50 -3.40 9.63
CA THR A 268 12.26 -3.76 8.93
C THR A 268 11.72 -5.12 9.36
N GLY A 269 12.58 -5.98 9.89
CA GLY A 269 12.26 -7.37 10.22
C GLY A 269 12.19 -8.30 9.01
N ILE A 270 12.59 -7.85 7.82
CA ILE A 270 12.46 -8.63 6.57
C ILE A 270 13.79 -9.29 6.22
N ASP A 271 13.73 -10.57 5.86
CA ASP A 271 14.85 -11.30 5.27
C ASP A 271 14.98 -10.91 3.80
N ILE A 272 15.87 -9.95 3.54
CA ILE A 272 16.05 -9.37 2.20
C ILE A 272 16.52 -10.40 1.15
N GLU A 273 17.30 -11.41 1.54
CA GLU A 273 17.76 -12.44 0.60
C GLU A 273 16.58 -13.31 0.15
N LYS A 274 15.71 -13.72 1.09
CA LYS A 274 14.48 -14.43 0.74
C LYS A 274 13.53 -13.55 -0.07
N LEU A 275 13.39 -12.27 0.29
CA LEU A 275 12.55 -11.32 -0.44
C LEU A 275 12.98 -11.20 -1.92
N ILE A 276 14.29 -11.05 -2.18
CA ILE A 276 14.81 -10.99 -3.55
C ILE A 276 14.48 -12.28 -4.32
N ALA A 277 14.56 -13.44 -3.67
CA ALA A 277 14.24 -14.73 -4.30
C ALA A 277 12.76 -14.85 -4.71
N VAL A 278 11.83 -14.14 -4.03
CA VAL A 278 10.40 -14.13 -4.40
C VAL A 278 10.16 -13.62 -5.82
N ARG A 279 11.07 -12.79 -6.36
CA ARG A 279 10.96 -12.25 -7.73
C ARG A 279 10.80 -13.33 -8.80
N GLU A 280 11.33 -14.53 -8.59
CA GLU A 280 11.13 -15.65 -9.53
C GLU A 280 9.66 -16.05 -9.64
N VAL A 281 8.87 -15.96 -8.56
CA VAL A 281 7.42 -16.23 -8.60
C VAL A 281 6.70 -15.27 -9.55
N LEU A 282 7.09 -13.99 -9.55
CA LEU A 282 6.51 -12.99 -10.45
C LEU A 282 6.94 -13.22 -11.89
N ARG A 283 8.21 -13.62 -12.12
CA ARG A 283 8.71 -13.95 -13.47
C ARG A 283 7.98 -15.16 -14.06
N GLU A 284 7.66 -16.15 -13.24
CA GLU A 284 6.93 -17.34 -13.66
C GLU A 284 5.43 -17.04 -13.89
N GLY A 285 4.79 -16.36 -12.93
CA GLY A 285 3.34 -16.10 -12.98
C GLY A 285 2.93 -14.97 -13.92
N LEU A 286 3.81 -14.01 -14.17
CA LEU A 286 3.60 -12.89 -15.08
C LEU A 286 4.88 -12.60 -15.91
N PRO A 287 5.21 -13.43 -16.91
CA PRO A 287 6.48 -13.33 -17.66
C PRO A 287 6.70 -12.00 -18.40
N ASN A 288 5.61 -11.30 -18.73
CA ASN A 288 5.63 -10.01 -19.43
C ASN A 288 5.69 -8.81 -18.48
N LEU A 289 5.56 -9.04 -17.16
CA LEU A 289 5.62 -7.97 -16.18
C LEU A 289 7.04 -7.47 -16.04
N ARG A 290 7.22 -6.17 -16.27
CA ARG A 290 8.49 -5.51 -16.00
C ARG A 290 8.71 -5.43 -14.49
N LEU A 291 9.84 -5.96 -14.04
CA LEU A 291 10.33 -5.80 -12.67
C LEU A 291 11.53 -4.87 -12.66
N ASP A 292 11.42 -3.78 -11.91
CA ASP A 292 12.52 -2.86 -11.63
C ASP A 292 13.28 -3.30 -10.35
N GLY A 293 14.15 -2.44 -9.82
CA GLY A 293 14.93 -2.70 -8.61
C GLY A 293 16.45 -2.72 -8.80
N ALA A 294 17.16 -1.83 -8.10
CA ALA A 294 18.61 -1.72 -8.13
C ALA A 294 19.29 -2.93 -7.48
N ILE A 295 18.77 -3.39 -6.33
CA ILE A 295 19.33 -4.54 -5.61
C ILE A 295 19.21 -5.82 -6.43
N SER A 296 18.10 -6.01 -7.15
CA SER A 296 17.95 -7.17 -8.04
C SER A 296 18.97 -7.21 -9.19
N ARG A 297 19.52 -6.06 -9.60
CA ARG A 297 20.50 -5.94 -10.69
C ARG A 297 21.94 -5.97 -10.20
N ALA A 298 22.22 -5.30 -9.10
CA ALA A 298 23.58 -5.13 -8.58
C ALA A 298 23.96 -6.17 -7.52
N GLY A 299 22.97 -6.82 -6.90
CA GLY A 299 23.15 -7.61 -5.69
C GLY A 299 23.34 -6.74 -4.45
N LEU A 300 23.37 -7.40 -3.29
CA LEU A 300 23.72 -6.74 -2.03
C LEU A 300 25.21 -6.38 -2.02
N PRO A 301 25.60 -5.25 -1.38
CA PRO A 301 27.00 -4.93 -1.17
C PRO A 301 27.75 -6.04 -0.44
N ARG A 302 29.04 -6.19 -0.75
CA ARG A 302 29.88 -7.20 -0.10
C ARG A 302 30.03 -6.87 1.38
N GLY A 303 29.65 -7.81 2.25
CA GLY A 303 29.67 -7.61 3.70
C GLY A 303 28.50 -6.76 4.22
N PHE A 304 27.43 -6.59 3.43
CA PHE A 304 26.18 -6.04 3.92
C PHE A 304 25.71 -6.81 5.16
N SER A 305 25.41 -6.06 6.22
CA SER A 305 24.86 -6.56 7.46
C SER A 305 23.57 -5.77 7.72
N PRO A 306 22.39 -6.40 7.66
CA PRO A 306 21.14 -5.70 7.98
C PRO A 306 21.11 -5.28 9.45
N ALA A 307 20.31 -4.26 9.76
CA ALA A 307 20.02 -3.85 11.13
C ALA A 307 19.15 -4.89 11.85
N THR A 308 18.27 -5.55 11.11
CA THR A 308 17.48 -6.69 11.55
C THR A 308 18.40 -7.88 11.80
N PRO A 309 18.43 -8.44 13.03
CA PRO A 309 19.15 -9.67 13.30
C PRO A 309 18.43 -10.83 12.62
N LEU A 310 19.06 -11.42 11.60
CA LEU A 310 18.53 -12.63 10.98
C LEU A 310 18.63 -13.80 11.96
N ALA A 311 17.57 -14.59 12.06
CA ALA A 311 17.61 -15.83 12.83
C ALA A 311 18.68 -16.76 12.25
N ALA A 312 19.52 -17.33 13.12
CA ALA A 312 20.58 -18.26 12.75
C ALA A 312 20.04 -19.61 12.26
#